data_AF-A0A963FHI1-F1
#
_entry.id   AF-A0A963FHI1-F1
#
_cell.length_a   1.000
_cell.length_b   1.000
_cell.length_c   1.000
_cell.angle_alpha   90.00
_cell.angle_beta   90.00
_cell.angle_gamma   90.00
#
_symmetry.space_group_name_H-M   'P 1'
#
loop_
_entity.id
_entity.type
_entity.pdbx_description
1 polymer ?
#
loop_
_entity_poly.entity_id
_entity_poly.type
_entity_poly.pdbx_seq_one_letter_code
_entity_poly.pdbx_strand_id
1 'polypeptide(L)'
;MSNQQSHRIREIPYNYTSFSDREIVIRFLGEAMWQLITELRGSRRTGRSARMLFEVLGDMWVVVRNPYLQDDLQADQGRRSALIGALKHRLDQFEGRANGNLKALQLLRAARASVEAFAACFETNNQLRQKVRRALAPITRDDNVDFGGLARVSHSTDATDWRVEMPFVVISPDSEEEVAPIVKACIDCGLSLIPRGGGTGYTGSAVPLDTRCAVINTEKLEQLGAVEYVRLPGVAQQVPTVRAGAGVVTRRVSDLAAAHGLVFAVDPTSQDASTIGGNIAMNAGGKKAVLWGTTLDNLASWRMVTADGCWLEVERLNHNLGKIHDQVEVSFRITRYRADGVERSGAPELLTMPGTSFRKAGLGKDVTDKFLSGLPGVQKEGCDGLITSARFVLHRMPEHVRTVCMEFFGTDLARSVPAIVEIKAHIEQCAGVQLAGLEHLDERYVKAVKYATKAPRSERPKMVLIADLVADDQDLVARTASRVVQLANARGAEGFIAVSPEARR
;
A
#
# COMPACT_ATOMS: atom_id res chain seq x y z
N MET A 1 -45.60 13.36 9.82
CA MET A 1 -44.61 13.04 8.76
C MET A 1 -44.20 11.58 8.93
N SER A 2 -44.44 10.78 7.90
CA SER A 2 -44.32 9.31 7.88
C SER A 2 -42.92 8.85 8.26
N ASN A 3 -42.80 8.20 9.42
CA ASN A 3 -41.62 7.48 9.88
C ASN A 3 -41.61 6.10 9.21
N GLN A 4 -41.29 6.02 7.92
CA GLN A 4 -40.90 4.75 7.29
C GLN A 4 -39.41 4.54 7.57
N GLN A 5 -39.12 3.88 8.69
CA GLN A 5 -37.86 3.16 8.86
C GLN A 5 -37.73 2.18 7.68
N SER A 6 -36.83 2.47 6.75
CA SER A 6 -36.43 1.54 5.70
C SER A 6 -35.73 0.35 6.38
N HIS A 7 -36.49 -0.69 6.73
CA HIS A 7 -35.90 -1.97 7.06
C HIS A 7 -35.09 -2.44 5.85
N ARG A 8 -33.76 -2.33 5.93
CA ARG A 8 -32.83 -3.00 5.02
C ARG A 8 -32.94 -4.51 5.26
N ILE A 9 -33.95 -5.14 4.70
CA ILE A 9 -34.05 -6.60 4.66
C ILE A 9 -33.08 -7.04 3.56
N ARG A 10 -31.94 -7.65 3.95
CA ARG A 10 -31.14 -8.42 2.99
C ARG A 10 -31.97 -9.63 2.57
N GLU A 11 -32.20 -9.79 1.28
CA GLU A 11 -32.95 -10.88 0.66
C GLU A 11 -32.03 -11.99 0.16
N ILE A 12 -30.76 -11.67 -0.16
CA ILE A 12 -29.74 -12.68 -0.49
C ILE A 12 -29.27 -13.35 0.81
N PRO A 13 -29.52 -14.66 1.00
CA PRO A 13 -29.04 -15.38 2.17
C PRO A 13 -27.52 -15.49 2.13
N TYR A 14 -26.89 -15.58 3.31
CA TYR A 14 -25.44 -15.80 3.46
C TYR A 14 -24.54 -14.72 2.83
N ASN A 15 -25.08 -13.51 2.61
CA ASN A 15 -24.27 -12.36 2.26
C ASN A 15 -23.49 -11.88 3.50
N TYR A 16 -22.28 -12.41 3.71
CA TYR A 16 -21.36 -12.03 4.78
C TYR A 16 -20.36 -10.93 4.37
N THR A 17 -20.59 -10.30 3.22
CA THR A 17 -19.71 -9.26 2.68
C THR A 17 -20.29 -7.85 2.88
N SER A 18 -19.46 -6.83 2.64
CA SER A 18 -19.87 -5.42 2.60
C SER A 18 -20.79 -5.10 1.41
N PHE A 19 -20.81 -5.94 0.38
CA PHE A 19 -21.68 -5.80 -0.78
C PHE A 19 -23.16 -5.88 -0.39
N SER A 20 -23.95 -4.98 -0.96
CA SER A 20 -25.41 -4.98 -0.94
C SER A 20 -25.97 -5.98 -1.94
N ASP A 21 -27.22 -6.39 -1.74
CA ASP A 21 -27.90 -7.28 -2.68
C ASP A 21 -27.98 -6.69 -4.09
N ARG A 22 -28.07 -5.35 -4.20
CA ARG A 22 -27.99 -4.63 -5.48
C ARG A 22 -26.68 -4.95 -6.19
N GLU A 23 -25.55 -4.81 -5.52
CA GLU A 23 -24.24 -5.01 -6.14
C GLU A 23 -24.01 -6.48 -6.52
N ILE A 24 -24.47 -7.42 -5.69
CA ILE A 24 -24.39 -8.86 -6.00
C ILE A 24 -25.23 -9.18 -7.24
N VAL A 25 -26.47 -8.69 -7.30
CA VAL A 25 -27.35 -8.86 -8.47
C VAL A 25 -26.71 -8.27 -9.72
N ILE A 26 -26.20 -7.04 -9.66
CA ILE A 26 -25.57 -6.37 -10.81
C ILE A 26 -24.38 -7.19 -11.30
N ARG A 27 -23.58 -7.74 -10.40
CA ARG A 27 -22.39 -8.52 -10.76
C ARG A 27 -22.73 -9.83 -11.46
N PHE A 28 -23.83 -10.49 -11.10
CA PHE A 28 -24.25 -11.74 -11.73
C PHE A 28 -25.18 -11.58 -12.93
N LEU A 29 -26.07 -10.59 -12.90
CA LEU A 29 -27.20 -10.45 -13.81
C LEU A 29 -27.22 -9.10 -14.57
N GLY A 30 -26.44 -8.12 -14.15
CA GLY A 30 -26.38 -6.77 -14.75
C GLY A 30 -27.40 -5.78 -14.19
N GLU A 31 -27.16 -4.48 -14.46
CA GLU A 31 -28.00 -3.36 -14.00
C GLU A 31 -29.45 -3.46 -14.47
N ALA A 32 -29.66 -3.89 -15.72
CA ALA A 32 -31.00 -4.05 -16.29
C ALA A 32 -31.85 -5.07 -15.50
N MET A 33 -31.24 -6.15 -14.99
CA MET A 33 -31.96 -7.16 -14.22
C MET A 33 -32.26 -6.66 -12.80
N TRP A 34 -31.40 -5.83 -12.20
CA TRP A 34 -31.70 -5.17 -10.93
C TRP A 34 -32.91 -4.22 -11.04
N GLN A 35 -32.98 -3.44 -12.12
CA GLN A 35 -34.13 -2.57 -12.41
C GLN A 35 -35.40 -3.41 -12.54
N LEU A 36 -35.35 -4.51 -13.29
CA LEU A 36 -36.47 -5.43 -13.47
C LEU A 36 -36.94 -6.07 -12.16
N ILE A 37 -36.01 -6.45 -11.27
CA ILE A 37 -36.34 -6.92 -9.90
C ILE A 37 -37.07 -5.83 -9.13
N THR A 38 -36.60 -4.59 -9.19
CA THR A 38 -37.21 -3.45 -8.49
C THR A 38 -38.62 -3.18 -8.99
N GLU A 39 -38.85 -3.25 -10.31
CA GLU A 39 -40.20 -3.16 -10.88
C GLU A 39 -41.12 -4.29 -10.38
N LEU A 40 -40.62 -5.52 -10.37
CA LEU A 40 -41.39 -6.69 -9.93
C LEU A 40 -41.70 -6.69 -8.44
N ARG A 41 -40.87 -6.07 -7.59
CA ARG A 41 -41.16 -5.86 -6.16
C ARG A 41 -42.39 -4.98 -5.93
N GLY A 42 -42.68 -4.06 -6.84
CA GLY A 42 -43.91 -3.25 -6.80
C GLY A 42 -45.19 -4.04 -7.09
N SER A 43 -45.11 -5.31 -7.50
CA SER A 43 -46.25 -6.13 -7.89
C SER A 43 -46.63 -7.18 -6.82
N ARG A 44 -47.94 -7.34 -6.53
CA ARG A 44 -48.49 -8.13 -5.40
C ARG A 44 -48.25 -9.66 -5.41
N ARG A 45 -47.51 -10.24 -6.37
CA ARG A 45 -47.45 -11.71 -6.61
C ARG A 45 -46.05 -12.36 -6.68
N THR A 46 -44.96 -11.65 -6.41
CA THR A 46 -43.60 -12.10 -6.79
C THR A 46 -42.73 -12.73 -5.69
N GLY A 47 -43.19 -12.77 -4.44
CA GLY A 47 -42.33 -13.07 -3.27
C GLY A 47 -41.60 -14.43 -3.26
N ARG A 48 -42.24 -15.53 -3.70
CA ARG A 48 -41.61 -16.87 -3.65
C ARG A 48 -40.58 -17.10 -4.76
N SER A 49 -40.85 -16.66 -5.99
CA SER A 49 -39.89 -16.77 -7.10
C SER A 49 -38.69 -15.85 -6.89
N ALA A 50 -38.91 -14.64 -6.35
CA ALA A 50 -37.82 -13.74 -5.96
C ALA A 50 -36.89 -14.37 -4.91
N ARG A 51 -37.46 -15.01 -3.88
CA ARG A 51 -36.68 -15.72 -2.86
C ARG A 51 -35.79 -16.82 -3.47
N MET A 52 -36.32 -17.63 -4.37
CA MET A 52 -35.55 -18.69 -5.04
C MET A 52 -34.40 -18.14 -5.87
N LEU A 53 -34.62 -17.01 -6.57
CA LEU A 53 -33.56 -16.32 -7.30
C LEU A 53 -32.46 -15.84 -6.33
N PHE A 54 -32.83 -15.20 -5.23
CA PHE A 54 -31.86 -14.71 -4.25
C PHE A 54 -31.11 -15.85 -3.54
N GLU A 55 -31.74 -16.99 -3.29
CA GLU A 55 -31.07 -18.20 -2.79
C GLU A 55 -30.03 -18.73 -3.78
N VAL A 56 -30.35 -18.78 -5.08
CA VAL A 56 -29.39 -19.17 -6.13
C VAL A 56 -28.21 -18.19 -6.19
N LEU A 57 -28.47 -16.89 -6.18
CA LEU A 57 -27.42 -15.87 -6.18
C LEU A 57 -26.58 -15.91 -4.91
N GLY A 58 -27.19 -16.19 -3.76
CA GLY A 58 -26.50 -16.31 -2.47
C GLY A 58 -25.53 -17.49 -2.44
N ASP A 59 -25.97 -18.66 -2.88
CA ASP A 59 -25.12 -19.86 -2.96
C ASP A 59 -23.93 -19.63 -3.91
N MET A 60 -24.18 -19.04 -5.09
CA MET A 60 -23.10 -18.67 -6.02
C MET A 60 -22.15 -17.64 -5.39
N TRP A 61 -22.68 -16.63 -4.70
CA TRP A 61 -21.89 -15.57 -4.07
C TRP A 61 -20.95 -16.11 -2.99
N VAL A 62 -21.45 -16.98 -2.12
CA VAL A 62 -20.65 -17.59 -1.04
C VAL A 62 -19.46 -18.35 -1.63
N VAL A 63 -19.65 -19.10 -2.70
CA VAL A 63 -18.56 -19.81 -3.39
C VAL A 63 -17.62 -18.84 -4.09
N VAL A 64 -18.13 -17.85 -4.81
CA VAL A 64 -17.29 -16.84 -5.50
C VAL A 64 -16.39 -16.07 -4.54
N ARG A 65 -16.85 -15.84 -3.30
CA ARG A 65 -16.10 -15.07 -2.29
C ARG A 65 -15.25 -15.90 -1.35
N ASN A 66 -15.38 -17.22 -1.36
CA ASN A 66 -14.65 -18.10 -0.45
C ASN A 66 -13.72 -19.03 -1.24
N PRO A 67 -12.40 -18.74 -1.31
CA PRO A 67 -11.48 -19.55 -2.09
C PRO A 67 -11.33 -20.97 -1.55
N TYR A 68 -11.60 -21.23 -0.26
CA TYR A 68 -11.61 -22.59 0.28
C TYR A 68 -12.76 -23.42 -0.30
N LEU A 69 -13.95 -22.82 -0.47
CA LEU A 69 -15.07 -23.49 -1.15
C LEU A 69 -14.79 -23.66 -2.64
N GLN A 70 -14.12 -22.70 -3.28
CA GLN A 70 -13.70 -22.85 -4.67
C GLN A 70 -12.74 -24.03 -4.82
N ASP A 71 -11.74 -24.13 -3.97
CA ASP A 71 -10.74 -25.20 -4.03
C ASP A 71 -11.39 -26.58 -3.76
N ASP A 72 -12.29 -26.69 -2.78
CA ASP A 72 -13.05 -27.91 -2.50
C ASP A 72 -13.88 -28.35 -3.74
N LEU A 73 -14.60 -27.42 -4.36
CA LEU A 73 -15.42 -27.70 -5.54
C LEU A 73 -14.59 -27.89 -6.82
N GLN A 74 -13.37 -27.38 -6.88
CA GLN A 74 -12.44 -27.67 -7.98
C GLN A 74 -11.85 -29.07 -7.87
N ALA A 75 -11.58 -29.54 -6.64
CA ALA A 75 -11.03 -30.86 -6.38
C ALA A 75 -12.09 -31.98 -6.41
N ASP A 76 -13.32 -31.71 -5.94
CA ASP A 76 -14.40 -32.70 -5.84
C ASP A 76 -15.50 -32.46 -6.89
N GLN A 77 -15.41 -33.19 -8.00
CA GLN A 77 -16.40 -33.14 -9.07
C GLN A 77 -17.81 -33.56 -8.62
N GLY A 78 -17.93 -34.44 -7.63
CA GLY A 78 -19.20 -34.90 -7.10
C GLY A 78 -19.93 -33.79 -6.35
N ARG A 79 -19.25 -33.13 -5.42
CA ARG A 79 -19.77 -31.95 -4.70
C ARG A 79 -20.12 -30.82 -5.65
N ARG A 80 -19.25 -30.54 -6.63
CA ARG A 80 -19.52 -29.56 -7.68
C ARG A 80 -20.80 -29.88 -8.44
N SER A 81 -20.96 -31.12 -8.90
CA SER A 81 -22.14 -31.54 -9.66
C SER A 81 -23.41 -31.47 -8.81
N ALA A 82 -23.34 -31.82 -7.53
CA ALA A 82 -24.44 -31.71 -6.59
C ALA A 82 -24.89 -30.25 -6.38
N LEU A 83 -23.94 -29.32 -6.17
CA LEU A 83 -24.23 -27.88 -6.05
C LEU A 83 -24.89 -27.35 -7.33
N ILE A 84 -24.27 -27.57 -8.49
CA ILE A 84 -24.80 -27.09 -9.77
C ILE A 84 -26.19 -27.68 -10.04
N GLY A 85 -26.39 -28.97 -9.76
CA GLY A 85 -27.68 -29.63 -9.86
C GLY A 85 -28.75 -28.98 -8.97
N ALA A 86 -28.39 -28.65 -7.71
CA ALA A 86 -29.30 -27.96 -6.79
C ALA A 86 -29.67 -26.55 -7.28
N LEU A 87 -28.71 -25.78 -7.82
CA LEU A 87 -28.98 -24.46 -8.40
C LEU A 87 -29.94 -24.56 -9.59
N LYS A 88 -29.68 -25.49 -10.53
CA LYS A 88 -30.54 -25.74 -11.70
C LYS A 88 -31.95 -26.16 -11.27
N HIS A 89 -32.07 -27.08 -10.31
CA HIS A 89 -33.36 -27.52 -9.78
C HIS A 89 -34.18 -26.37 -9.18
N ARG A 90 -33.56 -25.43 -8.44
CA ARG A 90 -34.26 -24.25 -7.92
C ARG A 90 -34.75 -23.33 -9.04
N LEU A 91 -33.97 -23.16 -10.11
CA LEU A 91 -34.40 -22.40 -11.29
C LEU A 91 -35.55 -23.09 -12.05
N ASP A 92 -35.60 -24.42 -12.10
CA ASP A 92 -36.74 -25.16 -12.66
C ASP A 92 -38.01 -24.96 -11.84
N GLN A 93 -37.90 -24.94 -10.50
CA GLN A 93 -39.01 -24.61 -9.61
C GLN A 93 -39.47 -23.14 -9.74
N PHE A 94 -38.53 -22.22 -9.99
CA PHE A 94 -38.86 -20.83 -10.32
C PHE A 94 -39.71 -20.77 -11.59
N GLU A 95 -39.32 -21.49 -12.65
CA GLU A 95 -39.99 -21.51 -13.94
C GLU A 95 -41.45 -21.99 -13.82
N GLY A 96 -41.67 -23.11 -13.15
CA GLY A 96 -43.01 -23.65 -12.91
C GLY A 96 -43.93 -22.70 -12.12
N ARG A 97 -43.37 -21.70 -11.44
CA ARG A 97 -44.11 -20.69 -10.67
C ARG A 97 -44.20 -19.33 -11.36
N ALA A 98 -43.48 -19.12 -12.45
CA ALA A 98 -43.51 -17.88 -13.20
C ALA A 98 -44.90 -17.64 -13.85
N ASN A 99 -45.70 -18.69 -14.06
CA ASN A 99 -47.07 -18.64 -14.57
C ASN A 99 -47.20 -17.77 -15.84
N GLY A 100 -46.23 -17.86 -16.76
CA GLY A 100 -46.22 -17.09 -18.01
C GLY A 100 -45.84 -15.61 -17.88
N ASN A 101 -45.41 -15.13 -16.70
CA ASN A 101 -44.95 -13.75 -16.54
C ASN A 101 -43.64 -13.51 -17.32
N LEU A 102 -43.74 -12.79 -18.43
CA LEU A 102 -42.63 -12.50 -19.34
C LEU A 102 -41.43 -11.83 -18.65
N LYS A 103 -41.68 -10.92 -17.69
CA LYS A 103 -40.63 -10.25 -16.91
C LYS A 103 -39.91 -11.25 -15.98
N ALA A 104 -40.64 -12.13 -15.33
CA ALA A 104 -40.05 -13.17 -14.50
C ALA A 104 -39.24 -14.19 -15.33
N LEU A 105 -39.73 -14.55 -16.52
CA LEU A 105 -39.00 -15.43 -17.45
C LEU A 105 -37.73 -14.77 -18.00
N GLN A 106 -37.71 -13.44 -18.16
CA GLN A 106 -36.50 -12.71 -18.50
C GLN A 106 -35.45 -12.79 -17.37
N LEU A 107 -35.83 -12.60 -16.10
CA LEU A 107 -34.94 -12.81 -14.97
C LEU A 107 -34.43 -14.25 -14.90
N LEU A 108 -35.31 -15.24 -15.11
CA LEU A 108 -34.93 -16.65 -15.12
C LEU A 108 -33.88 -16.94 -16.19
N ARG A 109 -34.03 -16.41 -17.41
CA ARG A 109 -33.04 -16.58 -18.48
C ARG A 109 -31.68 -16.01 -18.10
N ALA A 110 -31.65 -14.81 -17.50
CA ALA A 110 -30.41 -14.22 -17.00
C ALA A 110 -29.79 -15.07 -15.88
N ALA A 111 -30.60 -15.56 -14.95
CA ALA A 111 -30.14 -16.43 -13.86
C ALA A 111 -29.58 -17.77 -14.37
N ARG A 112 -30.24 -18.42 -15.33
CA ARG A 112 -29.74 -19.64 -15.97
C ARG A 112 -28.40 -19.39 -16.65
N ALA A 113 -28.28 -18.31 -17.42
CA ALA A 113 -27.01 -17.94 -18.05
C ALA A 113 -25.89 -17.73 -17.00
N SER A 114 -26.21 -17.08 -15.87
CA SER A 114 -25.26 -16.87 -14.77
C SER A 114 -24.84 -18.19 -14.10
N VAL A 115 -25.78 -19.11 -13.87
CA VAL A 115 -25.48 -20.45 -13.33
C VAL A 115 -24.61 -21.27 -14.29
N GLU A 116 -24.86 -21.22 -15.60
CA GLU A 116 -23.99 -21.90 -16.57
C GLU A 116 -22.59 -21.29 -16.62
N ALA A 117 -22.47 -19.95 -16.57
CA ALA A 117 -21.17 -19.28 -16.48
C ALA A 117 -20.42 -19.66 -15.20
N PHE A 118 -21.12 -19.74 -14.07
CA PHE A 118 -20.57 -20.21 -12.80
C PHE A 118 -20.15 -21.68 -12.87
N ALA A 119 -20.92 -22.56 -13.51
CA ALA A 119 -20.54 -23.96 -13.69
C ALA A 119 -19.28 -24.11 -14.58
N ALA A 120 -19.20 -23.35 -15.67
CA ALA A 120 -18.07 -23.38 -16.60
C ALA A 120 -16.78 -22.79 -16.01
N CYS A 121 -16.88 -21.93 -14.98
CA CYS A 121 -15.71 -21.26 -14.40
C CYS A 121 -14.74 -22.24 -13.76
N PHE A 122 -15.22 -23.35 -13.18
CA PHE A 122 -14.37 -24.35 -12.53
C PHE A 122 -13.40 -25.01 -13.52
N GLU A 123 -13.90 -25.41 -14.68
CA GLU A 123 -13.08 -26.02 -15.72
C GLU A 123 -12.14 -25.00 -16.38
N THR A 124 -12.65 -23.80 -16.65
CA THR A 124 -11.84 -22.68 -17.14
C THR A 124 -10.68 -22.36 -16.20
N ASN A 125 -10.95 -22.36 -14.88
CA ASN A 125 -9.93 -22.12 -13.86
C ASN A 125 -8.91 -23.26 -13.81
N ASN A 126 -9.33 -24.53 -13.90
CA ASN A 126 -8.41 -25.68 -13.95
C ASN A 126 -7.46 -25.58 -15.14
N GLN A 127 -7.98 -25.24 -16.33
CA GLN A 127 -7.18 -25.05 -17.53
C GLN A 127 -6.19 -23.90 -17.37
N LEU A 128 -6.62 -22.77 -16.78
CA LEU A 128 -5.74 -21.62 -16.53
C LEU A 128 -4.68 -21.94 -15.46
N ARG A 129 -5.03 -22.64 -14.37
CA ARG A 129 -4.09 -23.11 -13.34
C ARG A 129 -3.01 -24.00 -13.98
N GLN A 130 -3.41 -24.92 -14.85
CA GLN A 130 -2.47 -25.79 -15.56
C GLN A 130 -1.58 -25.01 -16.54
N LYS A 131 -2.14 -24.05 -17.28
CA LYS A 131 -1.37 -23.16 -18.17
C LYS A 131 -0.30 -22.39 -17.39
N VAL A 132 -0.69 -21.77 -16.27
CA VAL A 132 0.21 -20.99 -15.40
C VAL A 132 1.30 -21.88 -14.81
N ARG A 133 0.96 -23.05 -14.25
CA ARG A 133 1.95 -24.00 -13.71
C ARG A 133 2.96 -24.43 -14.77
N ARG A 134 2.50 -24.77 -15.98
CA ARG A 134 3.41 -25.16 -17.08
C ARG A 134 4.34 -24.02 -17.49
N ALA A 135 3.84 -22.80 -17.52
CA ALA A 135 4.63 -21.63 -17.87
C ALA A 135 5.68 -21.29 -16.81
N LEU A 136 5.36 -21.46 -15.52
CA LEU A 136 6.23 -21.11 -14.40
C LEU A 136 7.16 -22.23 -13.95
N ALA A 137 6.87 -23.49 -14.27
CA ALA A 137 7.68 -24.66 -13.88
C ALA A 137 9.18 -24.58 -14.24
N PRO A 138 9.60 -24.03 -15.40
CA PRO A 138 11.04 -23.88 -15.68
C PRO A 138 11.67 -22.62 -15.07
N ILE A 139 10.88 -21.75 -14.41
CA ILE A 139 11.30 -20.42 -13.96
C ILE A 139 11.52 -20.38 -12.46
N THR A 140 10.59 -20.95 -11.69
CA THR A 140 10.60 -20.92 -10.23
C THR A 140 10.11 -22.26 -9.68
N ARG A 141 10.29 -22.48 -8.39
CA ARG A 141 9.87 -23.72 -7.73
C ARG A 141 8.35 -23.85 -7.67
N ASP A 142 7.83 -25.07 -7.68
CA ASP A 142 6.37 -25.32 -7.66
C ASP A 142 5.71 -24.77 -6.40
N ASP A 143 6.39 -24.83 -5.25
CA ASP A 143 5.94 -24.27 -3.97
C ASP A 143 5.90 -22.74 -3.94
N ASN A 144 6.47 -22.07 -4.94
CA ASN A 144 6.34 -20.62 -5.09
C ASN A 144 5.06 -20.21 -5.83
N VAL A 145 4.30 -21.15 -6.41
CA VAL A 145 3.08 -20.88 -7.19
C VAL A 145 1.84 -21.36 -6.43
N ASP A 146 1.28 -20.49 -5.60
CA ASP A 146 0.22 -20.85 -4.65
C ASP A 146 -1.18 -20.42 -5.14
N PHE A 147 -2.04 -21.41 -5.36
CA PHE A 147 -3.46 -21.24 -5.72
C PHE A 147 -4.40 -21.44 -4.53
N GLY A 148 -3.87 -21.80 -3.36
CA GLY A 148 -4.64 -22.19 -2.19
C GLY A 148 -5.34 -21.02 -1.51
N GLY A 149 -6.43 -21.34 -0.81
CA GLY A 149 -7.26 -20.37 -0.10
C GLY A 149 -6.50 -19.45 0.86
N LEU A 150 -5.54 -19.97 1.63
CA LEU A 150 -4.80 -19.15 2.61
C LEU A 150 -3.98 -18.05 1.93
N ALA A 151 -3.17 -18.38 0.93
CA ALA A 151 -2.39 -17.39 0.21
C ALA A 151 -3.31 -16.34 -0.45
N ARG A 152 -4.36 -16.79 -1.14
CA ARG A 152 -5.29 -15.88 -1.82
C ARG A 152 -6.02 -14.93 -0.87
N VAL A 153 -6.46 -15.40 0.31
CA VAL A 153 -7.11 -14.55 1.32
C VAL A 153 -6.13 -13.56 1.93
N SER A 154 -4.94 -14.00 2.33
CA SER A 154 -3.93 -13.12 2.94
C SER A 154 -3.44 -12.03 1.97
N HIS A 155 -3.59 -12.25 0.66
CA HIS A 155 -3.17 -11.34 -0.40
C HIS A 155 -4.32 -10.58 -1.07
N SER A 156 -5.53 -10.63 -0.54
CA SER A 156 -6.71 -9.96 -1.13
C SER A 156 -6.86 -8.49 -0.75
N THR A 157 -6.04 -7.99 0.19
CA THR A 157 -6.14 -6.61 0.70
C THR A 157 -4.82 -6.10 1.28
N ASP A 158 -4.69 -4.78 1.41
CA ASP A 158 -3.65 -4.10 2.17
C ASP A 158 -4.21 -3.54 3.51
N ALA A 159 -3.53 -2.59 4.14
CA ALA A 159 -3.97 -2.02 5.41
C ALA A 159 -5.25 -1.17 5.30
N THR A 160 -5.76 -0.90 4.09
CA THR A 160 -7.11 -0.32 3.91
C THR A 160 -8.23 -1.28 4.32
N ASP A 161 -7.94 -2.58 4.41
CA ASP A 161 -8.93 -3.65 4.60
C ASP A 161 -9.95 -3.75 3.44
N TRP A 162 -9.71 -3.04 2.34
CA TRP A 162 -10.55 -3.05 1.15
C TRP A 162 -10.37 -4.36 0.38
N ARG A 163 -11.44 -5.16 0.29
CA ARG A 163 -11.45 -6.49 -0.35
C ARG A 163 -12.37 -6.51 -1.58
N VAL A 164 -11.80 -6.26 -2.75
CA VAL A 164 -12.54 -6.25 -4.03
C VAL A 164 -12.56 -7.63 -4.66
N GLU A 165 -11.46 -8.10 -5.22
CA GLU A 165 -11.33 -9.47 -5.76
C GLU A 165 -10.36 -10.33 -4.95
N MET A 166 -10.48 -11.65 -5.12
CA MET A 166 -9.44 -12.58 -4.71
C MET A 166 -8.41 -12.69 -5.84
N PRO A 167 -7.11 -12.69 -5.56
CA PRO A 167 -6.13 -12.97 -6.60
C PRO A 167 -6.32 -14.38 -7.15
N PHE A 168 -5.98 -14.60 -8.40
CA PHE A 168 -6.00 -15.92 -9.04
C PHE A 168 -4.93 -16.84 -8.45
N VAL A 169 -3.72 -16.28 -8.28
CA VAL A 169 -2.52 -16.97 -7.82
C VAL A 169 -1.63 -15.98 -7.05
N VAL A 170 -0.91 -16.48 -6.06
CA VAL A 170 0.18 -15.76 -5.40
C VAL A 170 1.49 -16.42 -5.80
N ILE A 171 2.46 -15.62 -6.26
CA ILE A 171 3.76 -16.11 -6.74
C ILE A 171 4.86 -15.47 -5.89
N SER A 172 5.72 -16.30 -5.27
CA SER A 172 6.73 -15.85 -4.30
C SER A 172 8.15 -16.21 -4.76
N PRO A 173 8.78 -15.44 -5.66
CA PRO A 173 10.10 -15.75 -6.21
C PRO A 173 11.18 -15.93 -5.12
N ASP A 174 12.12 -16.85 -5.34
CA ASP A 174 13.27 -17.06 -4.45
C ASP A 174 14.40 -16.05 -4.69
N SER A 175 14.53 -15.54 -5.91
CA SER A 175 15.59 -14.61 -6.30
C SER A 175 15.10 -13.52 -7.24
N GLU A 176 15.86 -12.44 -7.37
CA GLU A 176 15.46 -11.33 -8.26
C GLU A 176 15.45 -11.74 -9.73
N GLU A 177 16.33 -12.66 -10.13
CA GLU A 177 16.46 -13.17 -11.49
C GLU A 177 15.19 -13.86 -12.00
N GLU A 178 14.37 -14.42 -11.10
CA GLU A 178 13.09 -15.05 -11.44
C GLU A 178 12.01 -14.02 -11.84
N VAL A 179 12.15 -12.75 -11.44
CA VAL A 179 11.06 -11.76 -11.54
C VAL A 179 10.70 -11.45 -12.99
N ALA A 180 11.69 -11.19 -13.86
CA ALA A 180 11.46 -10.91 -15.28
C ALA A 180 10.74 -12.04 -16.03
N PRO A 181 11.22 -13.30 -15.96
CA PRO A 181 10.52 -14.41 -16.60
C PRO A 181 9.15 -14.69 -15.97
N ILE A 182 8.95 -14.52 -14.65
CA ILE A 182 7.63 -14.63 -14.01
C ILE A 182 6.65 -13.59 -14.58
N VAL A 183 7.06 -12.32 -14.66
CA VAL A 183 6.24 -11.22 -15.21
C VAL A 183 5.78 -11.57 -16.62
N LYS A 184 6.72 -11.97 -17.48
CA LYS A 184 6.42 -12.36 -18.86
C LYS A 184 5.46 -13.55 -18.94
N ALA A 185 5.72 -14.62 -18.19
CA ALA A 185 4.90 -15.82 -18.19
C ALA A 185 3.46 -15.55 -17.75
N CYS A 186 3.27 -14.70 -16.74
CA CYS A 186 1.94 -14.33 -16.25
C CYS A 186 1.17 -13.46 -17.26
N ILE A 187 1.83 -12.50 -17.91
CA ILE A 187 1.21 -11.68 -18.97
C ILE A 187 0.83 -12.55 -20.18
N ASP A 188 1.69 -13.47 -20.60
CA ASP A 188 1.39 -14.45 -21.68
C ASP A 188 0.25 -15.41 -21.28
N CYS A 189 0.02 -15.59 -19.98
CA CYS A 189 -1.14 -16.30 -19.45
C CYS A 189 -2.42 -15.46 -19.41
N GLY A 190 -2.35 -14.16 -19.68
CA GLY A 190 -3.47 -13.23 -19.63
C GLY A 190 -3.83 -12.78 -18.21
N LEU A 191 -2.85 -12.77 -17.31
CA LEU A 191 -3.01 -12.28 -15.94
C LEU A 191 -2.57 -10.82 -15.81
N SER A 192 -3.31 -10.05 -15.01
CA SER A 192 -2.82 -8.77 -14.48
C SER A 192 -1.87 -9.02 -13.31
N LEU A 193 -0.98 -8.08 -13.02
CA LEU A 193 0.06 -8.23 -12.00
C LEU A 193 -0.07 -7.17 -10.92
N ILE A 194 0.12 -7.59 -9.67
CA ILE A 194 0.30 -6.68 -8.54
C ILE A 194 1.57 -7.11 -7.79
N PRO A 195 2.66 -6.30 -7.81
CA PRO A 195 3.75 -6.51 -6.87
C PRO A 195 3.28 -6.21 -5.46
N ARG A 196 3.70 -7.05 -4.52
CA ARG A 196 3.35 -6.89 -3.11
C ARG A 196 4.55 -7.23 -2.23
N GLY A 197 4.82 -6.38 -1.26
CA GLY A 197 5.64 -6.72 -0.09
C GLY A 197 4.75 -6.91 1.13
N GLY A 198 5.13 -6.35 2.28
CA GLY A 198 4.40 -6.49 3.56
C GLY A 198 2.94 -6.01 3.63
N GLY A 199 2.32 -5.54 2.53
CA GLY A 199 0.88 -5.22 2.49
C GLY A 199 0.43 -4.07 3.41
N THR A 200 1.34 -3.23 3.89
CA THR A 200 1.04 -2.17 4.87
C THR A 200 0.54 -0.86 4.25
N GLY A 201 0.21 -0.86 2.96
CA GLY A 201 -0.24 0.34 2.22
C GLY A 201 -1.67 0.75 2.61
N TYR A 202 -1.96 2.05 2.51
CA TYR A 202 -3.28 2.64 2.80
C TYR A 202 -3.94 3.27 1.54
N THR A 203 -3.49 2.87 0.35
CA THR A 203 -4.00 3.42 -0.93
C THR A 203 -4.79 2.41 -1.75
N GLY A 204 -4.85 1.14 -1.35
CA GLY A 204 -5.48 0.08 -2.13
C GLY A 204 -4.61 -0.44 -3.27
N SER A 205 -3.33 -0.06 -3.34
CA SER A 205 -2.43 -0.43 -4.45
C SER A 205 -2.09 -1.91 -4.52
N ALA A 206 -2.20 -2.63 -3.40
CA ALA A 206 -2.01 -4.08 -3.37
C ALA A 206 -3.34 -4.87 -3.37
N VAL A 207 -4.47 -4.22 -3.72
CA VAL A 207 -5.80 -4.85 -3.77
C VAL A 207 -6.09 -5.35 -5.19
N PRO A 208 -6.33 -6.66 -5.40
CA PRO A 208 -6.78 -7.17 -6.69
C PRO A 208 -8.13 -6.59 -7.09
N LEU A 209 -8.21 -6.02 -8.29
CA LEU A 209 -9.44 -5.48 -8.88
C LEU A 209 -10.01 -6.40 -9.98
N ASP A 210 -9.26 -7.41 -10.40
CA ASP A 210 -9.66 -8.40 -11.41
C ASP A 210 -9.45 -9.83 -10.86
N THR A 211 -10.37 -10.74 -11.18
CA THR A 211 -10.29 -12.16 -10.80
C THR A 211 -9.11 -12.92 -11.41
N ARG A 212 -8.52 -12.40 -12.49
CA ARG A 212 -7.33 -12.90 -13.20
C ARG A 212 -6.08 -12.10 -12.82
N CYS A 213 -5.95 -11.75 -11.54
CA CYS A 213 -4.77 -11.08 -11.00
C CYS A 213 -3.79 -12.10 -10.40
N ALA A 214 -2.52 -12.05 -10.81
CA ALA A 214 -1.42 -12.65 -10.06
C ALA A 214 -0.84 -11.61 -9.10
N VAL A 215 -0.70 -11.99 -7.82
CA VAL A 215 0.05 -11.18 -6.86
C VAL A 215 1.47 -11.73 -6.80
N ILE A 216 2.46 -10.89 -7.08
CA ILE A 216 3.88 -11.24 -6.99
C ILE A 216 4.37 -10.81 -5.60
N ASN A 217 4.47 -11.77 -4.67
CA ASN A 217 4.94 -11.54 -3.31
C ASN A 217 6.47 -11.50 -3.27
N THR A 218 7.01 -10.31 -3.02
CA THR A 218 8.44 -10.02 -3.01
C THR A 218 9.10 -10.26 -1.65
N GLU A 219 8.37 -10.69 -0.61
CA GLU A 219 8.90 -10.82 0.76
C GLU A 219 10.10 -11.78 0.88
N LYS A 220 10.23 -12.77 -0.02
CA LYS A 220 11.40 -13.67 -0.08
C LYS A 220 12.65 -13.03 -0.67
N LEU A 221 12.55 -11.87 -1.32
CA LEU A 221 13.70 -11.10 -1.82
C LEU A 221 14.38 -10.34 -0.66
N GLU A 222 14.85 -11.07 0.34
CA GLU A 222 15.27 -10.55 1.64
C GLU A 222 16.79 -10.39 1.79
N GLN A 223 17.52 -10.40 0.67
CA GLN A 223 18.97 -10.19 0.67
C GLN A 223 19.30 -8.80 1.23
N LEU A 224 20.07 -8.76 2.32
CA LEU A 224 20.55 -7.54 2.96
C LEU A 224 22.08 -7.56 3.00
N GLY A 225 22.71 -6.61 2.32
CA GLY A 225 24.17 -6.46 2.31
C GLY A 225 24.69 -5.82 3.60
N ALA A 226 26.02 -5.85 3.76
CA ALA A 226 26.70 -5.10 4.82
C ALA A 226 26.64 -3.58 4.56
N VAL A 227 27.00 -2.79 5.58
CA VAL A 227 27.26 -1.36 5.39
C VAL A 227 28.57 -1.18 4.62
N GLU A 228 28.52 -0.44 3.52
CA GLU A 228 29.66 -0.20 2.63
C GLU A 228 29.87 1.30 2.42
N TYR A 229 31.11 1.75 2.54
CA TYR A 229 31.52 3.11 2.18
C TYR A 229 31.90 3.15 0.70
N VAL A 230 31.01 3.70 -0.13
CA VAL A 230 31.17 3.72 -1.58
C VAL A 230 31.29 5.15 -2.10
N ARG A 231 32.07 5.34 -3.18
CA ARG A 231 32.11 6.61 -3.90
C ARG A 231 30.93 6.66 -4.86
N LEU A 232 29.92 7.45 -4.54
CA LEU A 232 28.77 7.66 -5.41
C LEU A 232 29.14 8.55 -6.61
N PRO A 233 28.51 8.38 -7.78
CA PRO A 233 28.78 9.22 -8.96
C PRO A 233 28.60 10.71 -8.64
N GLY A 234 29.66 11.49 -8.86
CA GLY A 234 29.63 12.94 -8.62
C GLY A 234 29.72 13.37 -7.16
N VAL A 235 29.91 12.44 -6.22
CA VAL A 235 30.12 12.74 -4.80
C VAL A 235 31.61 12.58 -4.47
N ALA A 236 32.21 13.64 -3.92
CA ALA A 236 33.66 13.69 -3.69
C ALA A 236 34.13 12.70 -2.60
N GLN A 237 33.33 12.54 -1.56
CA GLN A 237 33.61 11.67 -0.41
C GLN A 237 32.99 10.28 -0.57
N GLN A 238 33.51 9.30 0.16
CA GLN A 238 32.82 8.02 0.33
C GLN A 238 31.59 8.21 1.22
N VAL A 239 30.51 7.51 0.87
CA VAL A 239 29.22 7.60 1.54
C VAL A 239 28.89 6.22 2.11
N PRO A 240 28.49 6.09 3.38
CA PRO A 240 28.00 4.84 3.90
C PRO A 240 26.67 4.49 3.23
N THR A 241 26.56 3.27 2.72
CA THR A 241 25.40 2.79 1.98
C THR A 241 25.09 1.35 2.36
N VAL A 242 23.88 0.91 2.00
CA VAL A 242 23.45 -0.48 2.18
C VAL A 242 22.66 -0.93 0.95
N ARG A 243 22.91 -2.17 0.50
CA ARG A 243 22.07 -2.84 -0.52
C ARG A 243 20.99 -3.67 0.17
N ALA A 244 19.76 -3.61 -0.34
CA ALA A 244 18.66 -4.41 0.16
C ALA A 244 17.77 -4.89 -1.00
N GLY A 245 17.33 -6.14 -0.93
CA GLY A 245 16.28 -6.69 -1.78
C GLY A 245 14.91 -6.10 -1.42
N ALA A 246 13.97 -6.18 -2.36
CA ALA A 246 12.65 -5.58 -2.22
C ALA A 246 11.84 -6.14 -1.05
N GLY A 247 12.08 -7.40 -0.67
CA GLY A 247 11.40 -8.09 0.43
C GLY A 247 11.96 -7.77 1.82
N VAL A 248 13.12 -7.11 1.92
CA VAL A 248 13.73 -6.79 3.21
C VAL A 248 12.78 -5.90 4.02
N VAL A 249 12.42 -6.36 5.23
CA VAL A 249 11.66 -5.57 6.20
C VAL A 249 12.47 -4.34 6.59
N THR A 250 11.85 -3.17 6.51
CA THR A 250 12.47 -1.86 6.72
C THR A 250 13.23 -1.80 8.04
N ARG A 251 12.64 -2.37 9.10
CA ARG A 251 13.26 -2.43 10.43
C ARG A 251 14.63 -3.10 10.43
N ARG A 252 14.85 -4.15 9.63
CA ARG A 252 16.15 -4.83 9.53
C ARG A 252 17.23 -3.91 8.98
N VAL A 253 16.89 -3.04 8.03
CA VAL A 253 17.82 -2.04 7.49
C VAL A 253 18.13 -0.96 8.54
N SER A 254 17.10 -0.51 9.27
CA SER A 254 17.26 0.43 10.39
C SER A 254 18.16 -0.12 11.49
N ASP A 255 17.96 -1.37 11.91
CA ASP A 255 18.75 -2.02 12.96
C ASP A 255 20.20 -2.23 12.52
N LEU A 256 20.42 -2.64 11.26
CA LEU A 256 21.76 -2.76 10.68
C LEU A 256 22.50 -1.42 10.67
N ALA A 257 21.84 -0.33 10.24
CA ALA A 257 22.42 1.00 10.26
C ALA A 257 22.75 1.44 11.70
N ALA A 258 21.83 1.24 12.65
CA ALA A 258 22.02 1.60 14.05
C ALA A 258 23.18 0.85 14.69
N ALA A 259 23.37 -0.44 14.37
CA ALA A 259 24.51 -1.23 14.83
C ALA A 259 25.88 -0.67 14.37
N HIS A 260 25.89 0.15 13.32
CA HIS A 260 27.08 0.85 12.81
C HIS A 260 27.14 2.32 13.21
N GLY A 261 26.31 2.78 14.15
CA GLY A 261 26.24 4.19 14.55
C GLY A 261 25.66 5.11 13.45
N LEU A 262 24.95 4.53 12.48
CA LEU A 262 24.33 5.21 11.36
C LEU A 262 22.80 5.20 11.47
N VAL A 263 22.16 5.93 10.57
CA VAL A 263 20.72 6.10 10.51
C VAL A 263 20.23 5.76 9.12
N PHE A 264 19.30 4.81 9.06
CA PHE A 264 18.42 4.67 7.91
C PHE A 264 17.27 5.67 8.04
N ALA A 265 17.16 6.57 7.05
CA ALA A 265 16.21 7.69 7.08
C ALA A 265 14.79 7.29 6.65
N VAL A 266 14.62 6.18 5.95
CA VAL A 266 13.30 5.69 5.53
C VAL A 266 12.66 4.96 6.70
N ASP A 267 11.85 5.70 7.48
CA ASP A 267 11.27 5.23 8.74
C ASP A 267 9.74 5.40 8.81
N PRO A 268 8.97 4.80 7.89
CA PRO A 268 7.51 4.81 8.01
C PRO A 268 7.07 4.18 9.34
N THR A 269 5.91 4.59 9.86
CA THR A 269 5.35 4.02 11.10
C THR A 269 5.16 2.51 11.02
N SER A 270 4.99 1.96 9.81
CA SER A 270 4.88 0.53 9.54
C SER A 270 6.21 -0.19 9.37
N GLN A 271 7.37 0.40 9.71
CA GLN A 271 8.69 -0.17 9.43
C GLN A 271 8.92 -1.60 9.93
N ASP A 272 8.22 -2.03 10.97
CA ASP A 272 8.31 -3.39 11.52
C ASP A 272 7.65 -4.45 10.59
N ALA A 273 6.91 -4.02 9.57
CA ALA A 273 6.26 -4.89 8.58
C ALA A 273 6.41 -4.41 7.11
N SER A 274 6.61 -3.11 6.86
CA SER A 274 6.82 -2.60 5.51
C SER A 274 8.16 -3.06 4.95
N THR A 275 8.22 -3.23 3.64
CA THR A 275 9.40 -3.75 2.94
C THR A 275 10.00 -2.69 2.02
N ILE A 276 11.27 -2.86 1.66
CA ILE A 276 12.02 -1.89 0.85
C ILE A 276 11.36 -1.63 -0.52
N GLY A 277 10.88 -2.66 -1.21
CA GLY A 277 10.20 -2.50 -2.49
C GLY A 277 8.94 -1.64 -2.37
N GLY A 278 8.14 -1.90 -1.34
CA GLY A 278 6.96 -1.09 -1.01
C GLY A 278 7.32 0.36 -0.67
N ASN A 279 8.39 0.59 0.10
CA ASN A 279 8.82 1.95 0.43
C ASN A 279 9.20 2.74 -0.82
N ILE A 280 9.88 2.12 -1.79
CA ILE A 280 10.26 2.75 -3.06
C ILE A 280 9.01 3.03 -3.90
N ALA A 281 8.17 2.02 -4.10
CA ALA A 281 6.94 2.13 -4.90
C ALA A 281 5.97 3.21 -4.37
N MET A 282 5.95 3.43 -3.05
CA MET A 282 5.10 4.43 -2.38
C MET A 282 5.82 5.76 -2.09
N ASN A 283 7.11 5.85 -2.41
CA ASN A 283 8.02 6.90 -1.97
C ASN A 283 7.82 7.22 -0.47
N ALA A 284 7.92 6.19 0.39
CA ALA A 284 7.57 6.28 1.79
C ALA A 284 8.32 7.43 2.49
N GLY A 285 7.58 8.15 3.33
CA GLY A 285 8.15 9.11 4.26
C GLY A 285 8.32 8.47 5.64
N GLY A 286 8.35 9.31 6.65
CA GLY A 286 8.51 8.92 8.04
C GLY A 286 8.91 10.13 8.85
N LYS A 287 9.14 9.95 10.15
CA LYS A 287 9.49 11.04 11.06
C LYS A 287 10.78 11.73 10.63
N LYS A 288 11.77 10.96 10.18
CA LYS A 288 13.09 11.48 9.77
C LYS A 288 13.07 12.16 8.40
N ALA A 289 11.97 12.10 7.66
CA ALA A 289 11.85 12.79 6.38
C ALA A 289 11.99 14.32 6.51
N VAL A 290 11.78 14.85 7.73
CA VAL A 290 12.03 16.26 8.03
C VAL A 290 13.51 16.63 7.87
N LEU A 291 14.48 15.74 8.14
CA LEU A 291 15.91 16.02 7.91
C LEU A 291 16.33 15.63 6.49
N TRP A 292 16.05 14.38 6.10
CA TRP A 292 16.68 13.75 4.93
C TRP A 292 15.71 13.46 3.78
N GLY A 293 14.45 13.87 3.91
CA GLY A 293 13.44 13.64 2.89
C GLY A 293 12.90 12.21 2.87
N THR A 294 12.14 11.91 1.82
CA THR A 294 11.44 10.65 1.59
C THR A 294 12.37 9.56 1.06
N THR A 295 11.81 8.39 0.74
CA THR A 295 12.58 7.27 0.17
C THR A 295 13.41 7.67 -1.04
N LEU A 296 12.85 8.46 -1.96
CA LEU A 296 13.57 8.96 -3.15
C LEU A 296 14.84 9.72 -2.81
N ASP A 297 14.78 10.58 -1.79
CA ASP A 297 15.89 11.42 -1.36
C ASP A 297 17.09 10.60 -0.86
N ASN A 298 16.85 9.35 -0.47
CA ASN A 298 17.83 8.45 0.13
C ASN A 298 18.29 7.32 -0.80
N LEU A 299 17.74 7.23 -2.02
CA LEU A 299 18.13 6.23 -3.01
C LEU A 299 19.41 6.63 -3.74
N ALA A 300 20.41 5.74 -3.68
CA ALA A 300 21.59 5.82 -4.53
C ALA A 300 21.35 5.11 -5.87
N SER A 301 20.70 3.94 -5.85
CA SER A 301 20.25 3.23 -7.05
C SER A 301 19.14 2.22 -6.75
N TRP A 302 18.40 1.80 -7.77
CA TRP A 302 17.45 0.68 -7.68
C TRP A 302 17.34 -0.08 -9.00
N ARG A 303 16.97 -1.36 -8.89
CA ARG A 303 16.65 -2.25 -10.01
C ARG A 303 15.18 -2.60 -9.99
N MET A 304 14.61 -2.73 -11.19
CA MET A 304 13.22 -3.13 -11.38
C MET A 304 13.01 -3.88 -12.70
N VAL A 305 11.89 -4.58 -12.76
CA VAL A 305 11.38 -5.25 -13.96
C VAL A 305 10.14 -4.54 -14.46
N THR A 306 10.11 -4.17 -15.74
CA THR A 306 8.95 -3.51 -16.37
C THR A 306 7.89 -4.53 -16.79
N ALA A 307 6.70 -4.04 -17.17
CA ALA A 307 5.62 -4.89 -17.70
C ALA A 307 6.01 -5.68 -18.97
N ASP A 308 7.03 -5.24 -19.71
CA ASP A 308 7.54 -5.98 -20.88
C ASP A 308 8.44 -7.17 -20.52
N GLY A 309 8.70 -7.38 -19.22
CA GLY A 309 9.65 -8.39 -18.74
C GLY A 309 11.10 -8.00 -18.99
N CYS A 310 11.39 -6.70 -19.14
CA CYS A 310 12.73 -6.15 -19.29
C CYS A 310 13.21 -5.53 -18.00
N TRP A 311 14.53 -5.48 -17.83
CA TRP A 311 15.18 -4.96 -16.65
C TRP A 311 15.55 -3.48 -16.82
N LEU A 312 15.51 -2.77 -15.70
CA LEU A 312 15.85 -1.36 -15.62
C LEU A 312 16.63 -1.11 -14.33
N GLU A 313 17.74 -0.39 -14.43
CA GLU A 313 18.50 0.13 -13.29
C GLU A 313 18.53 1.66 -13.35
N VAL A 314 18.21 2.30 -12.23
CA VAL A 314 18.32 3.75 -12.07
C VAL A 314 19.42 4.05 -11.07
N GLU A 315 20.33 4.95 -11.43
CA GLU A 315 21.36 5.48 -10.54
C GLU A 315 21.18 6.98 -10.35
N ARG A 316 21.19 7.46 -9.10
CA ARG A 316 21.16 8.89 -8.79
C ARG A 316 22.57 9.47 -8.93
N LEU A 317 22.72 10.50 -9.76
CA LEU A 317 23.99 11.19 -9.97
C LEU A 317 24.05 12.47 -9.12
N ASN A 318 25.26 12.86 -8.72
CA ASN A 318 25.51 14.09 -7.95
C ASN A 318 24.60 14.16 -6.70
N HIS A 319 24.48 13.06 -5.98
CA HIS A 319 23.58 12.95 -4.83
C HIS A 319 23.97 13.94 -3.73
N ASN A 320 23.08 14.88 -3.37
CA ASN A 320 23.35 15.92 -2.37
C ASN A 320 23.35 15.44 -0.90
N LEU A 321 23.02 14.16 -0.67
CA LEU A 321 22.94 13.52 0.66
C LEU A 321 21.89 14.14 1.59
N GLY A 322 20.94 14.88 1.02
CA GLY A 322 19.83 15.50 1.71
C GLY A 322 18.59 15.48 0.83
N LYS A 323 17.72 16.46 1.02
CA LYS A 323 16.45 16.51 0.30
C LYS A 323 16.69 16.86 -1.16
N ILE A 324 16.10 16.09 -2.06
CA ILE A 324 16.33 16.17 -3.51
C ILE A 324 15.91 17.53 -4.11
N HIS A 325 14.93 18.19 -3.51
CA HIS A 325 14.40 19.47 -3.98
C HIS A 325 15.23 20.69 -3.58
N ASP A 326 16.18 20.53 -2.66
CA ASP A 326 17.14 21.57 -2.31
C ASP A 326 18.25 21.70 -3.38
N GLN A 327 18.36 20.70 -4.26
CA GLN A 327 19.33 20.67 -5.33
C GLN A 327 18.79 21.43 -6.56
N VAL A 328 19.59 22.36 -7.10
CA VAL A 328 19.20 23.15 -8.28
C VAL A 328 18.86 22.26 -9.46
N GLU A 329 19.69 21.26 -9.73
CA GLU A 329 19.53 20.30 -10.81
C GLU A 329 19.80 18.88 -10.30
N VAL A 330 18.89 17.96 -10.62
CA VAL A 330 18.92 16.56 -10.24
C VAL A 330 19.02 15.72 -11.50
N SER A 331 19.89 14.70 -11.47
CA SER A 331 20.12 13.82 -12.61
C SER A 331 20.09 12.35 -12.21
N PHE A 332 19.48 11.53 -13.07
CA PHE A 332 19.44 10.08 -12.96
C PHE A 332 19.95 9.43 -14.24
N ARG A 333 20.77 8.39 -14.11
CA ARG A 333 21.11 7.51 -15.23
C ARG A 333 20.17 6.33 -15.22
N ILE A 334 19.46 6.11 -16.32
CA ILE A 334 18.56 4.98 -16.50
C ILE A 334 19.20 4.03 -17.52
N THR A 335 19.58 2.84 -17.06
CA THR A 335 20.13 1.79 -17.92
C THR A 335 19.09 0.69 -18.09
N ARG A 336 18.83 0.31 -19.35
CA ARG A 336 17.87 -0.75 -19.69
C ARG A 336 18.63 -2.01 -20.07
N TYR A 337 18.10 -3.15 -19.68
CA TYR A 337 18.64 -4.45 -20.01
C TYR A 337 17.54 -5.34 -20.59
N ARG A 338 17.94 -6.35 -21.36
CA ARG A 338 17.02 -7.38 -21.85
C ARG A 338 16.51 -8.25 -20.70
N ALA A 339 15.64 -9.21 -21.01
CA ALA A 339 15.02 -10.09 -20.02
C ALA A 339 16.04 -10.90 -19.18
N ASP A 340 17.26 -11.10 -19.69
CA ASP A 340 18.35 -11.75 -18.95
C ASP A 340 18.92 -10.90 -17.80
N GLY A 341 18.62 -9.59 -17.77
CA GLY A 341 19.11 -8.65 -16.77
C GLY A 341 20.60 -8.32 -16.90
N VAL A 342 21.26 -8.74 -17.98
CA VAL A 342 22.71 -8.62 -18.19
C VAL A 342 23.01 -7.87 -19.48
N GLU A 343 22.40 -8.25 -20.61
CA GLU A 343 22.65 -7.59 -21.89
C GLU A 343 21.95 -6.22 -21.91
N ARG A 344 22.73 -5.15 -22.08
CA ARG A 344 22.17 -3.79 -22.19
C ARG A 344 21.32 -3.65 -23.45
N SER A 345 20.15 -3.04 -23.28
CA SER A 345 19.25 -2.68 -24.36
C SER A 345 19.41 -1.19 -24.68
N GLY A 346 20.37 -0.88 -25.55
CA GLY A 346 20.67 0.49 -25.99
C GLY A 346 21.60 1.27 -25.05
N ALA A 347 21.75 2.56 -25.33
CA ALA A 347 22.57 3.46 -24.52
C ALA A 347 21.82 3.92 -23.26
N PRO A 348 22.51 4.17 -22.13
CA PRO A 348 21.89 4.75 -20.94
C PRO A 348 21.26 6.11 -21.23
N GLU A 349 20.06 6.32 -20.69
CA GLU A 349 19.32 7.57 -20.75
C GLU A 349 19.70 8.45 -19.54
N LEU A 350 19.92 9.74 -19.77
CA LEU A 350 20.14 10.71 -18.69
C LEU A 350 18.87 11.54 -18.50
N LEU A 351 18.24 11.38 -17.34
CA LEU A 351 17.06 12.14 -16.95
C LEU A 351 17.48 13.27 -16.01
N THR A 352 17.40 14.52 -16.49
CA THR A 352 17.83 15.71 -15.75
C THR A 352 16.69 16.72 -15.63
N MET A 353 16.50 17.27 -14.43
CA MET A 353 15.45 18.25 -14.14
C MET A 353 15.80 19.12 -12.93
N PRO A 354 15.13 20.28 -12.75
CA PRO A 354 15.24 21.03 -11.51
C PRO A 354 14.77 20.20 -10.30
N GLY A 355 15.48 20.24 -9.18
CA GLY A 355 15.06 19.47 -7.99
C GLY A 355 13.68 19.86 -7.47
N THR A 356 13.27 21.11 -7.71
CA THR A 356 11.94 21.63 -7.37
C THR A 356 10.80 20.95 -8.14
N SER A 357 11.07 20.17 -9.20
CA SER A 357 10.02 19.43 -9.91
C SER A 357 9.49 18.23 -9.13
N PHE A 358 10.23 17.72 -8.13
CA PHE A 358 9.84 16.52 -7.37
C PHE A 358 8.81 16.77 -6.27
N ARG A 359 8.54 18.03 -5.92
CA ARG A 359 7.48 18.39 -4.97
C ARG A 359 7.07 19.85 -5.11
N LYS A 360 5.76 20.12 -4.97
CA LYS A 360 5.28 21.50 -4.83
C LYS A 360 5.98 22.23 -3.67
N ALA A 361 6.29 23.50 -3.88
CA ALA A 361 6.90 24.36 -2.88
C ALA A 361 6.10 24.31 -1.56
N GLY A 362 6.81 24.14 -0.45
CA GLY A 362 6.22 24.05 0.89
C GLY A 362 5.76 22.66 1.32
N LEU A 363 5.73 21.66 0.41
CA LEU A 363 5.42 20.27 0.78
C LEU A 363 6.70 19.50 1.14
N GLY A 364 6.68 18.78 2.27
CA GLY A 364 7.72 17.81 2.61
C GLY A 364 7.68 16.57 1.71
N LYS A 365 6.47 16.08 1.40
CA LYS A 365 6.19 15.02 0.43
C LYS A 365 5.01 15.45 -0.45
N ASP A 366 5.13 15.26 -1.76
CA ASP A 366 4.04 15.49 -2.71
C ASP A 366 3.57 14.17 -3.29
N VAL A 367 2.39 13.70 -2.85
CA VAL A 367 1.77 12.46 -3.34
C VAL A 367 0.97 12.65 -4.63
N THR A 368 0.74 13.91 -5.05
CA THR A 368 -0.13 14.24 -6.17
C THR A 368 0.57 14.09 -7.51
N ASP A 369 1.90 14.22 -7.55
CA ASP A 369 2.69 13.97 -8.75
C ASP A 369 3.10 12.50 -8.84
N LYS A 370 2.32 11.71 -9.57
CA LYS A 370 2.68 10.32 -9.90
C LYS A 370 3.64 10.21 -11.06
N PHE A 371 3.81 11.26 -11.87
CA PHE A 371 4.71 11.23 -13.02
C PHE A 371 6.17 11.37 -12.57
N LEU A 372 6.44 12.19 -11.54
CA LEU A 372 7.78 12.48 -11.01
C LEU A 372 8.78 12.77 -12.13
N SER A 373 8.35 13.63 -13.06
CA SER A 373 9.12 14.02 -14.24
C SER A 373 9.63 12.84 -15.09
N GLY A 374 8.91 11.72 -15.12
CA GLY A 374 9.28 10.52 -15.88
C GLY A 374 10.15 9.51 -15.12
N LEU A 375 10.49 9.76 -13.85
CA LEU A 375 11.31 8.86 -13.05
C LEU A 375 10.58 7.52 -12.81
N PRO A 376 11.17 6.36 -13.17
CA PRO A 376 10.49 5.07 -13.07
C PRO A 376 10.54 4.47 -11.66
N GLY A 377 9.52 3.67 -11.33
CA GLY A 377 9.38 2.87 -10.11
C GLY A 377 8.97 3.65 -8.85
N VAL A 378 9.52 4.85 -8.64
CA VAL A 378 9.28 5.63 -7.41
C VAL A 378 7.91 6.31 -7.44
N GLN A 379 7.13 6.12 -6.37
CA GLN A 379 5.76 6.67 -6.24
C GLN A 379 4.73 6.13 -7.27
N LYS A 380 5.08 5.09 -8.02
CA LYS A 380 4.26 4.49 -9.08
C LYS A 380 3.32 3.41 -8.60
N GLU A 381 3.47 2.97 -7.35
CA GLU A 381 2.62 1.97 -6.72
C GLU A 381 2.53 0.65 -7.52
N GLY A 382 3.60 0.30 -8.26
CA GLY A 382 3.68 -0.90 -9.08
C GLY A 382 3.13 -0.76 -10.52
N CYS A 383 2.62 0.41 -10.91
CA CYS A 383 1.98 0.62 -12.22
C CYS A 383 2.95 0.61 -13.41
N ASP A 384 4.26 0.82 -13.20
CA ASP A 384 5.28 0.82 -14.26
C ASP A 384 6.34 -0.28 -14.09
N GLY A 385 6.20 -1.14 -13.09
CA GLY A 385 7.06 -2.29 -12.87
C GLY A 385 7.21 -2.71 -11.41
N LEU A 386 8.08 -3.69 -11.20
CA LEU A 386 8.34 -4.34 -9.93
C LEU A 386 9.76 -4.02 -9.47
N ILE A 387 9.90 -3.32 -8.34
CA ILE A 387 11.19 -3.10 -7.70
C ILE A 387 11.72 -4.44 -7.17
N THR A 388 12.98 -4.77 -7.45
CA THR A 388 13.61 -6.02 -6.99
C THR A 388 14.68 -5.79 -5.94
N SER A 389 15.46 -4.72 -6.07
CA SER A 389 16.55 -4.39 -5.14
C SER A 389 16.92 -2.91 -5.23
N ALA A 390 17.59 -2.40 -4.20
CA ALA A 390 18.05 -1.01 -4.16
C ALA A 390 19.28 -0.83 -3.28
N ARG A 391 19.99 0.28 -3.51
CA ARG A 391 21.03 0.81 -2.64
C ARG A 391 20.58 2.13 -2.05
N PHE A 392 20.71 2.25 -0.73
CA PHE A 392 20.39 3.47 0.01
C PHE A 392 21.62 4.11 0.62
N VAL A 393 21.59 5.44 0.74
CA VAL A 393 22.52 6.16 1.61
C VAL A 393 22.10 6.01 3.07
N LEU A 394 23.10 5.97 3.95
CA LEU A 394 22.93 6.01 5.40
C LEU A 394 23.47 7.34 5.92
N HIS A 395 22.91 7.80 7.03
CA HIS A 395 23.25 9.10 7.62
C HIS A 395 23.90 8.95 8.98
N ARG A 396 24.59 9.99 9.42
CA ARG A 396 24.99 10.15 10.83
C ARG A 396 23.96 11.05 11.51
N MET A 397 23.41 10.64 12.65
CA MET A 397 22.62 11.55 13.48
C MET A 397 23.55 12.56 14.16
N PRO A 398 23.20 13.85 14.25
CA PRO A 398 23.95 14.77 15.11
C PRO A 398 23.96 14.30 16.57
N GLU A 399 25.02 14.62 17.30
CA GLU A 399 25.34 14.01 18.59
C GLU A 399 24.30 14.29 19.69
N HIS A 400 23.76 15.51 19.72
CA HIS A 400 22.88 15.96 20.79
C HIS A 400 21.45 16.14 20.31
N VAL A 401 20.50 15.55 21.05
CA VAL A 401 19.07 15.66 20.79
C VAL A 401 18.37 16.37 21.94
N ARG A 402 17.39 17.23 21.63
CA ARG A 402 16.43 17.78 22.59
C ARG A 402 15.03 17.57 22.05
N THR A 403 14.19 16.89 22.82
CA THR A 403 12.76 16.75 22.48
C THR A 403 11.98 17.79 23.27
N VAL A 404 11.27 18.66 22.57
CA VAL A 404 10.43 19.70 23.16
C VAL A 404 8.96 19.29 23.00
N CYS A 405 8.29 19.04 24.12
CA CYS A 405 6.86 18.77 24.18
C CYS A 405 6.13 20.07 24.54
N MET A 406 5.14 20.46 23.77
CA MET A 406 4.39 21.70 23.95
C MET A 406 2.89 21.39 24.04
N GLU A 407 2.30 21.66 25.20
CA GLU A 407 0.90 21.35 25.52
C GLU A 407 0.05 22.62 25.44
N PHE A 408 -0.96 22.62 24.57
CA PHE A 408 -1.86 23.76 24.37
C PHE A 408 -3.26 23.39 24.89
N PHE A 409 -3.80 24.21 25.78
CA PHE A 409 -5.10 23.96 26.45
C PHE A 409 -6.24 24.81 25.88
N GLY A 410 -5.91 25.91 25.18
CA GLY A 410 -6.89 26.79 24.58
C GLY A 410 -7.70 26.09 23.48
N THR A 411 -8.99 26.39 23.41
CA THR A 411 -9.88 25.92 22.33
C THR A 411 -9.69 26.70 21.02
N ASP A 412 -9.04 27.86 21.08
CA ASP A 412 -8.73 28.68 19.92
C ASP A 412 -7.42 28.23 19.25
N LEU A 413 -7.57 27.35 18.25
CA LEU A 413 -6.45 26.87 17.44
C LEU A 413 -5.78 27.99 16.63
N ALA A 414 -6.46 29.12 16.34
CA ALA A 414 -5.86 30.22 15.61
C ALA A 414 -4.70 30.89 16.38
N ARG A 415 -4.67 30.73 17.71
CA ARG A 415 -3.53 31.16 18.54
C ARG A 415 -2.41 30.13 18.62
N SER A 416 -2.73 28.86 18.42
CA SER A 416 -1.80 27.74 18.60
C SER A 416 -1.06 27.36 17.32
N VAL A 417 -1.73 27.43 16.16
CA VAL A 417 -1.15 27.12 14.84
C VAL A 417 0.04 28.02 14.46
N PRO A 418 0.03 29.35 14.71
CA PRO A 418 1.18 30.21 14.42
C PRO A 418 2.47 29.77 15.12
N ALA A 419 2.36 29.11 16.29
CA ALA A 419 3.53 28.59 17.01
C ALA A 419 4.34 27.63 16.13
N ILE A 420 3.70 26.78 15.32
CA ILE A 420 4.36 25.82 14.43
C ILE A 420 5.25 26.56 13.42
N VAL A 421 4.70 27.60 12.79
CA VAL A 421 5.41 28.39 11.77
C VAL A 421 6.55 29.18 12.41
N GLU A 422 6.32 29.81 13.56
CA GLU A 422 7.32 30.59 14.30
C GLU A 422 8.48 29.72 14.79
N ILE A 423 8.18 28.53 15.32
CA ILE A 423 9.19 27.56 15.76
C ILE A 423 10.02 27.08 14.57
N LYS A 424 9.37 26.70 13.47
CA LYS A 424 10.06 26.26 12.25
C LYS A 424 10.96 27.36 11.71
N ALA A 425 10.45 28.58 11.55
CA ALA A 425 11.20 29.72 11.04
C ALA A 425 12.40 30.06 11.95
N HIS A 426 12.22 29.98 13.27
CA HIS A 426 13.32 30.20 14.21
C HIS A 426 14.43 29.15 14.06
N ILE A 427 14.06 27.86 13.99
CA ILE A 427 15.05 26.78 13.85
C ILE A 427 15.79 26.89 12.51
N GLU A 428 15.08 27.23 11.42
CA GLU A 428 15.69 27.43 10.09
C GLU A 428 16.70 28.60 10.07
N GLN A 429 16.58 29.57 10.97
CA GLN A 429 17.54 30.68 11.14
C GLN A 429 18.71 30.32 12.06
N CYS A 430 18.63 29.22 12.82
CA CYS A 430 19.68 28.76 13.72
C CYS A 430 20.64 27.81 13.01
N ALA A 431 21.67 28.37 12.36
CA ALA A 431 22.74 27.58 11.76
C ALA A 431 23.35 26.60 12.79
N GLY A 432 23.43 25.31 12.44
CA GLY A 432 23.96 24.25 13.30
C GLY A 432 22.90 23.47 14.09
N VAL A 433 21.63 23.91 14.10
CA VAL A 433 20.51 23.14 14.67
C VAL A 433 19.58 22.69 13.55
N GLN A 434 19.16 21.43 13.60
CA GLN A 434 18.22 20.87 12.64
C GLN A 434 16.97 20.36 13.37
N LEU A 435 15.83 20.50 12.70
CA LEU A 435 14.58 19.91 13.15
C LEU A 435 14.53 18.45 12.67
N ALA A 436 14.64 17.52 13.60
CA ALA A 436 14.63 16.08 13.32
C ALA A 436 13.23 15.46 13.21
N GLY A 437 12.24 16.12 13.80
CA GLY A 437 10.85 15.71 13.73
C GLY A 437 9.98 16.80 14.31
N LEU A 438 8.76 16.94 13.78
CA LEU A 438 7.77 17.88 14.29
C LEU A 438 6.38 17.27 14.11
N GLU A 439 5.85 16.73 15.21
CA GLU A 439 4.60 15.98 15.24
C GLU A 439 3.52 16.77 15.96
N HIS A 440 2.36 16.86 15.34
CA HIS A 440 1.19 17.55 15.87
C HIS A 440 0.08 16.54 16.15
N LEU A 441 -0.40 16.51 17.40
CA LEU A 441 -1.54 15.71 17.83
C LEU A 441 -2.68 16.66 18.21
N ASP A 442 -3.81 16.53 17.52
CA ASP A 442 -5.04 17.25 17.88
C ASP A 442 -5.75 16.62 19.09
N GLU A 443 -6.82 17.26 19.57
CA GLU A 443 -7.59 16.79 20.72
C GLU A 443 -8.09 15.34 20.58
N ARG A 444 -8.45 14.93 19.36
CA ARG A 444 -8.96 13.58 19.10
C ARG A 444 -7.84 12.57 19.25
N TYR A 445 -6.66 12.85 18.70
CA TYR A 445 -5.48 12.02 18.85
C TYR A 445 -5.01 11.95 20.31
N VAL A 446 -4.88 13.09 20.99
CA VAL A 446 -4.53 13.16 22.42
C VAL A 446 -5.45 12.27 23.26
N LYS A 447 -6.77 12.31 22.99
CA LYS A 447 -7.75 11.45 23.64
C LYS A 447 -7.57 9.97 23.27
N ALA A 448 -7.38 9.67 21.98
CA ALA A 448 -7.27 8.30 21.46
C ALA A 448 -6.05 7.57 22.03
N VAL A 449 -4.90 8.24 22.11
CA VAL A 449 -3.65 7.66 22.64
C VAL A 449 -3.58 7.69 24.16
N LYS A 450 -4.64 8.15 24.84
CA LYS A 450 -4.70 8.33 26.30
C LYS A 450 -3.49 9.10 26.84
N TYR A 451 -3.16 10.19 26.15
CA TYR A 451 -2.01 11.02 26.46
C TYR A 451 -2.02 11.48 27.93
N ALA A 452 -0.88 11.33 28.61
CA ALA A 452 -0.68 11.79 29.99
C ALA A 452 -0.17 13.24 29.98
N THR A 453 -1.00 14.17 30.44
CA THR A 453 -0.66 15.59 30.59
C THR A 453 0.56 15.77 31.51
N LYS A 454 1.55 16.55 31.07
CA LYS A 454 2.75 16.88 31.86
C LYS A 454 2.54 18.14 32.68
N ALA A 455 1.77 19.11 32.17
CA ALA A 455 1.38 20.28 32.92
C ALA A 455 0.64 19.89 34.22
N PRO A 456 0.79 20.64 35.31
CA PRO A 456 0.05 20.43 36.55
C PRO A 456 -1.41 20.91 36.41
N ARG A 457 -2.14 20.36 35.45
CA ARG A 457 -3.53 20.66 35.12
C ARG A 457 -4.37 19.39 35.13
N SER A 458 -5.63 19.53 35.54
CA SER A 458 -6.61 18.44 35.50
C SER A 458 -7.21 18.23 34.10
N GLU A 459 -7.19 19.27 33.27
CA GLU A 459 -7.62 19.21 31.88
C GLU A 459 -6.58 18.54 30.97
N ARG A 460 -7.04 17.95 29.87
CA ARG A 460 -6.17 17.45 28.81
C ARG A 460 -5.86 18.56 27.81
N PRO A 461 -4.65 18.58 27.23
CA PRO A 461 -4.35 19.51 26.16
C PRO A 461 -5.29 19.25 24.96
N LYS A 462 -5.69 20.34 24.32
CA LYS A 462 -6.44 20.34 23.07
C LYS A 462 -5.53 20.11 21.87
N MET A 463 -4.24 20.39 22.04
CA MET A 463 -3.22 20.14 21.04
C MET A 463 -1.88 19.86 21.73
N VAL A 464 -1.13 18.89 21.22
CA VAL A 464 0.25 18.61 21.63
C VAL A 464 1.15 18.72 20.40
N LEU A 465 2.22 19.49 20.52
CA LEU A 465 3.27 19.60 19.50
C LEU A 465 4.56 19.00 20.08
N ILE A 466 5.19 18.10 19.36
CA ILE A 466 6.44 17.44 19.75
C ILE A 466 7.50 17.74 18.71
N ALA A 467 8.57 18.44 19.11
CA ALA A 467 9.68 18.78 18.23
C ALA A 467 10.96 18.09 18.70
N ASP A 468 11.64 17.38 17.80
CA ASP A 468 12.99 16.90 18.04
C ASP A 468 13.99 17.84 17.39
N LEU A 469 14.87 18.45 18.18
CA LEU A 469 15.96 19.29 17.72
C LEU A 469 17.27 18.53 17.86
N VAL A 470 18.12 18.61 16.85
CA VAL A 470 19.42 17.92 16.83
C VAL A 470 20.54 18.88 16.42
N ALA A 471 21.70 18.73 17.06
CA ALA A 471 22.93 19.45 16.71
C ALA A 471 24.16 18.68 17.20
N ASP A 472 25.33 19.00 16.64
CA ASP A 472 26.62 18.55 17.19
C ASP A 472 27.13 19.47 18.32
N ASP A 473 26.52 20.65 18.51
CA ASP A 473 26.80 21.55 19.63
C ASP A 473 25.70 21.44 20.70
N GLN A 474 26.07 20.93 21.87
CA GLN A 474 25.18 20.69 23.00
C GLN A 474 24.52 21.97 23.52
N ASP A 475 25.28 23.06 23.63
CA ASP A 475 24.80 24.31 24.20
C ASP A 475 23.90 25.04 23.22
N LEU A 476 24.23 24.97 21.93
CA LEU A 476 23.42 25.53 20.86
C LEU A 476 22.04 24.87 20.82
N VAL A 477 21.95 23.54 20.79
CA VAL A 477 20.65 22.84 20.78
C VAL A 477 19.85 23.10 22.06
N ALA A 478 20.52 23.22 23.22
CA ALA A 478 19.86 23.52 24.48
C ALA A 478 19.27 24.95 24.51
N ARG A 479 20.02 25.95 24.01
CA ARG A 479 19.53 27.34 23.87
C ARG A 479 18.35 27.43 22.90
N THR A 480 18.46 26.77 21.74
CA THR A 480 17.37 26.77 20.75
C THR A 480 16.13 26.06 21.30
N ALA A 481 16.27 24.92 21.99
CA ALA A 481 15.14 24.26 22.64
C ALA A 481 14.46 25.15 23.70
N SER A 482 15.24 25.87 24.51
CA SER A 482 14.71 26.86 25.46
C SER A 482 13.95 27.98 24.77
N ARG A 483 14.44 28.44 23.61
CA ARG A 483 13.76 29.47 22.82
C ARG A 483 12.46 28.96 22.20
N VAL A 484 12.41 27.71 21.74
CA VAL A 484 11.17 27.05 21.28
C VAL A 484 10.11 27.04 22.38
N VAL A 485 10.48 26.68 23.62
CA VAL A 485 9.56 26.74 24.77
C VAL A 485 9.04 28.16 25.00
N GLN A 486 9.90 29.18 24.92
CA GLN A 486 9.47 30.58 25.08
C GLN A 486 8.47 31.00 23.99
N LEU A 487 8.69 30.60 22.73
CA LEU A 487 7.76 30.87 21.63
C LEU A 487 6.41 30.19 21.86
N ALA A 488 6.42 28.93 22.30
CA ALA A 488 5.21 28.19 22.63
C ALA A 488 4.44 28.83 23.81
N ASN A 489 5.14 29.22 24.87
CA ASN A 489 4.57 29.88 26.04
C ASN A 489 3.91 31.23 25.66
N ALA A 490 4.52 32.00 24.75
CA ALA A 490 3.93 33.24 24.23
C ALA A 490 2.59 33.00 23.50
N ARG A 491 2.35 31.77 23.05
CA ARG A 491 1.11 31.32 22.41
C ARG A 491 0.17 30.59 23.38
N GLY A 492 0.46 30.62 24.67
CA GLY A 492 -0.37 30.02 25.72
C GLY A 492 -0.19 28.51 25.90
N ALA A 493 0.90 27.94 25.37
CA ALA A 493 1.29 26.57 25.63
C ALA A 493 2.10 26.44 26.94
N GLU A 494 2.26 25.22 27.42
CA GLU A 494 3.29 24.84 28.39
C GLU A 494 4.33 23.94 27.71
N GLY A 495 5.60 24.36 27.73
CA GLY A 495 6.70 23.65 27.07
C GLY A 495 7.61 22.89 28.05
N PHE A 496 7.98 21.66 27.68
CA PHE A 496 8.83 20.75 28.44
C PHE A 496 9.98 20.24 27.57
N ILE A 497 11.19 20.17 28.11
CA ILE A 497 12.38 19.71 27.37
C ILE A 497 12.86 18.40 27.97
N ALA A 498 12.90 17.35 27.13
CA ALA A 498 13.54 16.08 27.45
C ALA A 498 14.96 16.05 26.85
N VAL A 499 15.93 15.72 27.70
CA VAL A 499 17.37 15.67 27.35
C VAL A 499 17.86 14.23 27.21
N SER A 500 17.48 13.34 28.12
CA SER A 500 17.95 11.95 28.11
C SER A 500 17.08 11.05 27.21
N PRO A 501 17.60 9.91 26.73
CA PRO A 501 16.79 8.90 26.05
C PRO A 501 15.58 8.42 26.87
N GLU A 502 15.73 8.28 28.19
CA GLU A 502 14.67 7.81 29.10
C GLU A 502 13.55 8.84 29.21
N ALA A 503 13.89 10.13 29.33
CA ALA A 503 12.91 11.21 29.41
C ALA A 503 12.14 11.43 28.09
N ARG A 504 12.68 10.93 26.97
CA ARG A 504 12.05 11.01 25.64
C ARG A 504 11.09 9.85 25.36
N ARG A 505 11.19 8.75 26.09
CA ARG A 505 10.24 7.63 26.04
C ARG A 505 9.02 7.94 26.88
#